data_AF-A0A2V8N230-F1
#
_entry.id   AF-A0A2V8N230-F1
#
_cell.length_a   1.000
_cell.length_b   1.000
_cell.length_c   1.000
_cell.angle_alpha   90.00
_cell.angle_beta   90.00
_cell.angle_gamma   90.00
#
_symmetry.space_group_name_H-M   'P 1'
#
loop_
_entity.id
_entity.type
_entity.pdbx_description
1 polymer ?
#
loop_
_entity_poly.entity_id
_entity_poly.type
_entity_poly.pdbx_seq_one_letter_code
_entity_poly.pdbx_strand_id
1 'polypeptide(L)'
;MIILIFKGRKQMSGGIWITISGNQGQTNTQATEFRYSQSPRDLAGGSSSMATVNAGTSARGASAGGRAAMRRVSDPVVIVRNEDEASPFLVKAAASGETLTSVVFEFKRTVGTTTEVYQTVTLTNAVVSSVREINGNGARPMQEVSFTFQ
;
A
#
# COMPACT_ATOMS: atom_id res chain seq x y z
N MET A 1 -0.29 11.30 -5.94
CA MET A 1 -0.15 9.85 -6.16
C MET A 1 1.26 9.57 -6.61
N ILE A 2 2.06 9.02 -5.71
CA ILE A 2 3.42 8.58 -6.02
C ILE A 2 3.33 7.11 -6.43
N ILE A 3 3.81 6.81 -7.63
CA ILE A 3 3.82 5.46 -8.18
C ILE A 3 5.27 5.00 -8.18
N LEU A 4 5.57 3.93 -7.45
CA LEU A 4 6.85 3.23 -7.56
C LEU A 4 6.69 2.01 -8.48
N ILE A 5 7.20 2.16 -9.71
CA ILE A 5 7.23 1.10 -10.72
C ILE A 5 8.62 0.46 -10.70
N PHE A 6 8.71 -0.79 -10.24
CA PHE A 6 9.93 -1.57 -10.36
C PHE A 6 9.93 -2.27 -11.72
N LYS A 7 10.53 -1.63 -12.74
CA LYS A 7 10.71 -2.30 -14.03
C LYS A 7 11.77 -3.39 -13.86
N GLY A 8 11.37 -4.64 -14.10
CA GLY A 8 12.27 -5.76 -14.28
C GLY A 8 13.20 -5.53 -15.47
N ARG A 9 14.29 -4.81 -15.24
CA ARG A 9 15.49 -4.79 -16.08
C ARG A 9 16.63 -5.23 -15.18
N LYS A 10 17.34 -6.28 -15.61
CA LYS A 10 18.60 -6.73 -15.00
C LYS A 10 19.44 -5.51 -14.62
N GLN A 11 19.71 -5.35 -13.32
CA GLN A 11 20.68 -4.43 -12.66
C GLN A 11 20.17 -3.61 -11.47
N MET A 12 18.93 -3.79 -11.01
CA MET A 12 18.55 -3.59 -9.59
C MET A 12 17.58 -4.70 -9.16
N SER A 13 18.07 -5.75 -8.51
CA SER A 13 17.27 -6.90 -8.05
C SER A 13 16.55 -6.59 -6.72
N GLY A 14 15.93 -5.42 -6.64
CA GLY A 14 15.07 -5.02 -5.54
C GLY A 14 13.61 -5.29 -5.86
N GLY A 15 12.83 -5.79 -4.89
CA GLY A 15 11.41 -6.10 -5.04
C GLY A 15 10.63 -5.81 -3.76
N ILE A 16 9.31 -5.79 -3.87
CA ILE A 16 8.41 -5.56 -2.73
C ILE A 16 7.94 -6.91 -2.22
N TRP A 17 8.33 -7.26 -1.01
CA TRP A 17 7.84 -8.46 -0.32
C TRP A 17 6.69 -8.07 0.58
N ILE A 18 5.64 -8.89 0.58
CA ILE A 18 4.42 -8.60 1.29
C ILE A 18 4.10 -9.77 2.19
N THR A 19 3.93 -9.49 3.47
CA THR A 19 3.43 -10.44 4.46
C THR A 19 2.07 -9.96 4.92
N ILE A 20 1.05 -10.79 4.73
CA ILE A 20 -0.33 -10.49 5.12
C ILE A 20 -0.73 -11.45 6.23
N SER A 21 -1.14 -10.90 7.36
CA SER A 21 -1.64 -11.65 8.51
C SER A 21 -3.09 -11.25 8.78
N GLY A 22 -3.96 -12.25 8.86
CA GLY A 22 -5.36 -12.12 9.26
C GLY A 22 -5.76 -13.18 10.27
N ASN A 23 -7.03 -13.16 10.67
CA ASN A 23 -7.61 -14.17 11.55
C ASN A 23 -7.69 -15.54 10.86
N GLN A 24 -7.77 -15.56 9.54
CA GLN A 24 -7.78 -16.78 8.73
C GLN A 24 -6.40 -17.32 8.36
N GLY A 25 -5.32 -16.69 8.83
CA GLY A 25 -3.95 -17.16 8.64
C GLY A 25 -3.02 -16.10 8.08
N GLN A 26 -1.83 -16.54 7.68
CA GLN A 26 -0.79 -15.69 7.13
C GLN A 26 -0.38 -16.17 5.74
N THR A 27 -0.17 -15.22 4.83
CA THR A 27 0.34 -15.50 3.48
C THR A 27 1.42 -14.50 3.09
N ASN A 28 2.33 -14.94 2.23
CA ASN A 28 3.44 -14.13 1.72
C ASN A 28 3.35 -14.05 0.20
N THR A 29 3.59 -12.86 -0.34
CA THR A 29 3.58 -12.64 -1.80
C THR A 29 4.55 -11.52 -2.18
N GLN A 30 4.71 -11.29 -3.48
CA GLN A 30 5.55 -10.23 -4.03
C GLN A 30 4.73 -9.32 -4.92
N ALA A 31 4.94 -8.01 -4.77
CA ALA A 31 4.39 -7.00 -5.67
C ALA A 31 5.44 -6.47 -6.64
N THR A 32 4.96 -6.20 -7.85
CA THR A 32 5.69 -5.54 -8.93
C THR A 32 5.54 -4.02 -8.85
N GLU A 33 4.42 -3.55 -8.29
CA GLU A 33 4.11 -2.15 -8.16
C GLU A 33 3.46 -1.84 -6.81
N PHE A 34 3.81 -0.68 -6.24
CA PHE A 34 3.17 -0.13 -5.06
C PHE A 34 2.72 1.31 -5.38
N ARG A 35 1.44 1.57 -5.15
CA ARG A 35 0.78 2.86 -5.39
C ARG A 35 0.15 3.35 -4.10
N TYR A 36 0.52 4.57 -3.74
CA TYR A 36 -0.12 5.29 -2.65
C TYR A 36 -0.24 6.76 -3.02
N SER A 37 -1.29 7.43 -2.55
CA SER A 37 -1.52 8.84 -2.88
C SER A 37 -0.37 9.73 -2.36
N GLN A 38 0.18 9.37 -1.19
CA GLN A 38 1.33 9.98 -0.52
C GLN A 38 2.60 9.13 -0.70
N SER A 39 3.74 9.60 -0.18
CA SER A 39 4.98 8.83 -0.29
C SER A 39 4.91 7.60 0.61
N PRO A 40 5.48 6.44 0.23
CA PRO A 40 5.58 5.29 1.14
C PRO A 40 6.32 5.64 2.44
N ARG A 41 7.19 6.66 2.41
CA ARG A 41 7.85 7.19 3.62
C ARG A 41 6.83 7.78 4.59
N ASP A 42 5.85 8.55 4.10
CA ASP A 42 4.80 9.13 4.94
C ASP A 42 3.95 8.03 5.58
N LEU A 43 3.70 6.94 4.84
CA LEU A 43 2.99 5.76 5.33
C LEU A 43 3.82 4.93 6.34
N ALA A 44 5.14 4.89 6.18
CA ALA A 44 6.07 4.29 7.14
C ALA A 44 6.32 5.16 8.39
N GLY A 45 5.55 6.24 8.59
CA GLY A 45 5.70 7.18 9.70
C GLY A 45 6.83 8.21 9.52
N GLY A 46 7.50 8.22 8.36
CA GLY A 46 8.51 9.19 7.97
C GLY A 46 7.87 10.50 7.56
N SER A 47 7.54 11.36 8.53
CA SER A 47 7.08 12.73 8.28
C SER A 47 8.09 13.49 7.41
N SER A 48 7.75 13.67 6.12
CA SER A 48 8.42 14.61 5.23
C SER A 48 7.39 15.68 4.84
N SER A 49 7.52 16.83 5.48
CA SER A 49 6.65 18.01 5.34
C SER A 49 6.36 18.38 3.88
N MET A 50 5.08 18.49 3.53
CA MET A 50 4.44 19.66 2.91
C MET A 50 2.97 19.31 2.67
N ALA A 51 2.16 19.50 3.70
CA ALA A 51 0.73 19.66 3.49
C ALA A 51 0.56 20.90 2.60
N THR A 52 0.21 20.68 1.33
CA THR A 52 -0.34 21.76 0.50
C THR A 52 -1.61 22.21 1.20
N VAL A 53 -1.48 23.31 1.95
CA VAL A 53 -2.60 24.11 2.39
C VAL A 53 -3.34 24.52 1.12
N ASN A 54 -4.45 23.86 0.81
CA ASN A 54 -5.46 24.50 -0.01
C ASN A 54 -6.14 25.52 0.91
N ALA A 55 -5.44 26.62 1.16
CA ALA A 55 -5.97 27.81 1.79
C ALA A 55 -6.97 28.40 0.79
N GLY A 56 -8.19 27.87 0.83
CA GLY A 56 -9.36 28.56 0.30
C GLY A 56 -9.34 29.95 0.92
N THR A 57 -9.01 30.94 0.10
CA THR A 57 -9.05 32.34 0.49
C THR A 57 -10.51 32.65 0.81
N SER A 58 -10.81 32.76 2.10
CA SER A 58 -11.99 33.44 2.61
C SER A 58 -11.63 33.97 4.00
N ALA A 59 -10.98 35.12 4.00
CA ALA A 59 -10.87 35.96 5.18
C ALA A 59 -12.26 36.47 5.56
N ARG A 60 -12.85 35.91 6.63
CA ARG A 60 -13.67 36.56 7.68
C ARG A 60 -14.61 35.53 8.32
N GLY A 61 -14.46 35.35 9.64
CA GLY A 61 -15.46 34.68 10.46
C GLY A 61 -14.84 33.92 11.62
N ALA A 62 -14.59 34.63 12.72
CA ALA A 62 -14.38 33.98 14.00
C ALA A 62 -15.70 33.31 14.41
N SER A 63 -15.71 31.99 14.60
CA SER A 63 -16.73 31.32 15.40
C SER A 63 -16.06 30.30 16.29
N ALA A 64 -16.18 30.55 17.59
CA ALA A 64 -15.95 29.58 18.64
C ALA A 64 -16.87 28.35 18.44
N GLY A 65 -16.36 27.18 18.83
CA GLY A 65 -17.17 25.97 18.99
C GLY A 65 -17.00 24.93 17.89
N GLY A 66 -16.47 23.77 18.28
CA GLY A 66 -16.44 22.56 17.45
C GLY A 66 -15.16 22.42 16.64
N ARG A 67 -14.20 21.66 17.19
CA ARG A 67 -13.13 21.06 16.39
C ARG A 67 -13.83 20.12 15.40
N ALA A 68 -14.17 20.61 14.21
CA ALA A 68 -14.35 19.75 13.06
C ALA A 68 -12.97 19.15 12.76
N ALA A 69 -12.61 18.14 13.55
CA ALA A 69 -11.44 17.32 13.30
C ALA A 69 -11.73 16.65 11.96
N MET A 70 -11.22 17.25 10.88
CA MET A 70 -11.21 16.67 9.54
C MET A 70 -10.71 15.24 9.72
N ARG A 71 -11.62 14.26 9.57
CA ARG A 71 -11.25 12.84 9.65
C ARG A 71 -10.23 12.63 8.55
N ARG A 72 -8.98 12.32 8.93
CA ARG A 72 -7.97 11.92 7.97
C ARG A 72 -8.44 10.60 7.39
N VAL A 73 -9.04 10.65 6.20
CA VAL A 73 -9.34 9.45 5.44
C VAL A 73 -8.02 9.06 4.80
N SER A 74 -7.45 7.95 5.26
CA SER A 74 -6.30 7.33 4.64
C SER A 74 -6.69 6.94 3.23
N ASP A 75 -5.93 7.38 2.23
CA ASP A 75 -6.12 6.88 0.88
C ASP A 75 -5.87 5.35 0.84
N PRO A 76 -6.47 4.63 -0.11
CA PRO A 76 -6.19 3.20 -0.25
C PRO A 76 -4.75 2.97 -0.73
N VAL A 77 -4.12 1.94 -0.19
CA VAL A 77 -2.85 1.41 -0.72
C VAL A 77 -3.17 0.40 -1.80
N VAL A 78 -2.65 0.61 -3.00
CA VAL A 78 -2.90 -0.28 -4.14
C VAL A 78 -1.60 -0.95 -4.55
N ILE A 79 -1.61 -2.27 -4.69
CA ILE A 79 -0.48 -3.03 -5.22
C ILE A 79 -0.85 -3.70 -6.53
N VAL A 80 0.15 -3.88 -7.39
CA VAL A 80 0.06 -4.77 -8.55
C VAL A 80 1.04 -5.91 -8.33
N ARG A 81 0.55 -7.13 -8.48
CA ARG A 81 1.30 -8.36 -8.26
C ARG A 81 0.98 -9.39 -9.32
N ASN A 82 1.84 -10.40 -9.45
CA ASN A 82 1.50 -11.58 -10.25
C ASN A 82 0.49 -12.43 -9.46
N GLU A 83 -0.35 -13.14 -10.19
CA GLU A 83 -1.18 -14.17 -9.60
C GLU A 83 -0.30 -15.30 -9.06
N ASP A 84 -0.50 -15.68 -7.81
CA ASP A 84 0.23 -16.76 -7.13
C ASP A 84 -0.69 -17.48 -6.10
N GLU A 85 -0.15 -18.37 -5.28
CA GLU A 85 -0.90 -19.14 -4.28
C GLU A 85 -1.62 -18.27 -3.22
N ALA A 86 -1.21 -17.02 -3.02
CA ALA A 86 -1.85 -16.05 -2.13
C ALA A 86 -3.08 -15.34 -2.75
N SER A 87 -3.32 -15.51 -4.04
CA SER A 87 -4.49 -14.96 -4.74
C SER A 87 -5.84 -15.40 -4.15
N PRO A 88 -6.12 -16.71 -3.92
CA PRO A 88 -7.37 -17.14 -3.30
C PRO A 88 -7.55 -16.57 -1.89
N PHE A 89 -6.47 -16.40 -1.13
CA PHE A 89 -6.53 -15.76 0.20
C PHE A 89 -7.01 -14.31 0.11
N LEU A 90 -6.46 -13.54 -0.83
CA LEU A 90 -6.85 -12.13 -1.02
C LEU A 90 -8.27 -11.97 -1.54
N VAL A 91 -8.69 -12.81 -2.49
CA VAL A 91 -10.07 -12.83 -2.99
C VAL A 91 -11.03 -13.17 -1.87
N LYS A 92 -10.70 -14.16 -1.04
CA LYS A 92 -11.51 -14.53 0.12
C LYS A 92 -11.58 -13.40 1.16
N ALA A 93 -10.44 -12.77 1.47
CA ALA A 93 -10.37 -11.65 2.41
C ALA A 93 -11.19 -10.44 1.92
N ALA A 94 -11.19 -10.18 0.61
CA ALA A 94 -12.04 -9.14 0.00
C ALA A 94 -13.52 -9.50 0.06
N ALA A 95 -13.88 -10.76 -0.24
CA ALA A 95 -15.26 -11.23 -0.20
C ALA A 95 -15.83 -11.30 1.22
N SER A 96 -15.01 -11.64 2.21
CA SER A 96 -15.42 -11.71 3.62
C SER A 96 -15.42 -10.34 4.30
N GLY A 97 -14.72 -9.35 3.75
CA GLY A 97 -14.49 -8.06 4.42
C GLY A 97 -13.69 -8.22 5.72
N GLU A 98 -12.90 -9.28 5.85
CA GLU A 98 -12.12 -9.56 7.05
C GLU A 98 -11.13 -8.43 7.35
N THR A 99 -11.03 -8.07 8.63
CA THR A 99 -9.97 -7.18 9.11
C THR A 99 -8.67 -7.95 9.29
N LEU A 100 -7.69 -7.64 8.47
CA LEU A 100 -6.32 -8.12 8.55
C LEU A 100 -5.63 -7.44 9.75
N THR A 101 -4.95 -8.24 10.56
CA THR A 101 -4.24 -7.76 11.75
C THR A 101 -3.01 -6.96 11.35
N SER A 102 -2.29 -7.40 10.33
CA SER A 102 -1.08 -6.73 9.83
C SER A 102 -0.84 -7.00 8.34
N VAL A 103 -0.48 -5.97 7.59
CA VAL A 103 0.03 -6.07 6.22
C VAL A 103 1.37 -5.36 6.15
N VAL A 104 2.45 -6.11 6.00
CA VAL A 104 3.83 -5.60 5.98
C VAL A 104 4.36 -5.60 4.56
N PHE A 105 4.75 -4.44 4.06
CA PHE A 105 5.46 -4.26 2.79
C PHE A 105 6.94 -3.98 3.08
N GLU A 106 7.81 -4.90 2.68
CA GLU A 106 9.26 -4.74 2.76
C GLU A 106 9.80 -4.38 1.37
N PHE A 107 10.33 -3.17 1.25
CA PHE A 107 11.02 -2.72 0.04
C PHE A 107 12.48 -3.14 0.14
N LYS A 108 12.86 -4.13 -0.68
CA LYS A 108 14.21 -4.67 -0.71
C LYS A 108 14.97 -4.10 -1.89
N ARG A 109 16.26 -3.82 -1.70
CA ARG A 109 17.20 -3.45 -2.77
C ARG A 109 18.45 -4.30 -2.67
N THR A 110 19.07 -4.59 -3.80
CA THR A 110 20.39 -5.25 -3.82
C THR A 110 21.48 -4.21 -3.63
N VAL A 111 22.36 -4.41 -2.65
CA VAL A 111 23.53 -3.58 -2.40
C VAL A 111 24.77 -4.49 -2.49
N GLY A 112 25.47 -4.45 -3.62
CA GLY A 112 26.57 -5.38 -3.88
C GLY A 112 26.07 -6.82 -3.99
N THR A 113 26.51 -7.69 -3.08
CA THR A 113 26.12 -9.11 -3.02
C THR A 113 24.99 -9.41 -2.04
N THR A 114 24.55 -8.43 -1.25
CA THR A 114 23.51 -8.60 -0.23
C THR A 114 22.21 -7.93 -0.64
N THR A 115 21.09 -8.44 -0.13
CA THR A 115 19.78 -7.81 -0.25
C THR A 115 19.43 -7.16 1.07
N GLU A 116 19.19 -5.85 1.04
CA GLU A 116 18.87 -5.03 2.21
C GLU A 116 17.41 -4.57 2.14
N VAL A 117 16.69 -4.63 3.27
CA VAL A 117 15.40 -3.94 3.43
C VAL A 117 15.69 -2.48 3.75
N TYR A 118 15.42 -1.58 2.80
CA TYR A 118 15.69 -0.15 3.02
C TYR A 118 14.46 0.60 3.55
N GLN A 119 13.28 -0.01 3.44
CA GLN A 119 12.03 0.57 3.92
C GLN A 119 11.01 -0.53 4.23
N THR A 120 10.32 -0.37 5.35
CA THR A 120 9.20 -1.22 5.75
C THR A 120 7.97 -0.35 5.98
N VAL A 121 6.84 -0.76 5.42
CA VAL A 121 5.54 -0.14 5.65
C VAL A 121 4.65 -1.19 6.29
N THR A 122 4.04 -0.88 7.43
CA THR A 122 3.11 -1.79 8.10
C THR A 122 1.74 -1.13 8.20
N LEU A 123 0.72 -1.78 7.64
CA LEU A 123 -0.67 -1.41 7.85
C LEU A 123 -1.25 -2.30 8.95
N THR A 124 -1.89 -1.69 9.94
CA THR A 124 -2.64 -2.40 10.97
C THR A 124 -4.13 -2.17 10.75
N ASN A 125 -4.97 -3.14 11.15
CA ASN A 125 -6.42 -3.07 10.96
C ASN A 125 -6.83 -2.76 9.51
N ALA A 126 -6.18 -3.43 8.56
CA ALA A 126 -6.42 -3.22 7.13
C ALA A 126 -7.52 -4.16 6.63
N VAL A 127 -8.27 -3.74 5.63
CA VAL A 127 -9.26 -4.56 4.92
C VAL A 127 -8.93 -4.54 3.43
N VAL A 128 -9.05 -5.69 2.78
CA VAL A 128 -8.96 -5.78 1.32
C VAL A 128 -10.26 -5.24 0.74
N SER A 129 -10.19 -4.04 0.17
CA SER A 129 -11.35 -3.34 -0.40
C SER A 129 -11.70 -3.82 -1.81
N SER A 130 -10.70 -4.25 -2.58
CA SER A 130 -10.89 -4.72 -3.95
C SER A 130 -9.74 -5.63 -4.39
N VAL A 131 -10.07 -6.65 -5.16
CA VAL A 131 -9.12 -7.48 -5.91
C VAL A 131 -9.62 -7.52 -7.35
N ARG A 132 -8.76 -7.14 -8.29
CA ARG A 132 -9.07 -7.11 -9.71
C ARG A 132 -7.98 -7.80 -10.51
N GLU A 133 -8.36 -8.74 -11.34
CA GLU A 133 -7.46 -9.29 -12.35
C GLU A 133 -7.23 -8.26 -13.46
N ILE A 134 -5.95 -8.09 -13.81
CA ILE A 134 -5.52 -7.21 -14.89
C ILE A 134 -4.68 -8.01 -15.88
N ASN A 135 -4.81 -7.68 -17.16
CA ASN A 135 -3.98 -8.30 -18.19
C ASN A 135 -2.52 -7.92 -17.96
N GLY A 136 -1.71 -8.90 -17.59
CA GLY A 136 -0.27 -8.74 -17.47
C GLY A 136 0.39 -8.57 -18.84
N ASN A 137 1.70 -8.34 -18.83
CA ASN A 137 2.50 -8.03 -20.03
C ASN A 137 2.76 -9.27 -20.93
N GLY A 138 1.76 -10.14 -21.10
CA GLY A 138 1.77 -11.31 -21.99
C GLY A 138 2.38 -12.60 -21.44
N ALA A 139 2.93 -12.59 -20.21
CA ALA A 139 3.63 -13.75 -19.64
C ALA A 139 2.90 -14.44 -18.47
N ARG A 140 2.18 -13.69 -17.62
CA ARG A 140 1.42 -14.20 -16.47
C ARG A 140 0.23 -13.27 -16.16
N PRO A 141 -0.92 -13.79 -15.71
CA PRO A 141 -1.99 -12.95 -15.19
C PRO A 141 -1.50 -12.17 -13.96
N MET A 142 -1.94 -10.92 -13.86
CA MET A 142 -1.60 -10.02 -12.77
C MET A 142 -2.87 -9.63 -12.02
N GLN A 143 -2.70 -9.25 -10.76
CA GLN A 143 -3.79 -8.82 -9.89
C GLN A 143 -3.45 -7.47 -9.27
N GLU A 144 -4.41 -6.57 -9.31
CA GLU A 144 -4.43 -5.30 -8.60
C GLU A 144 -5.24 -5.46 -7.31
N VAL A 145 -4.65 -5.12 -6.17
CA VAL A 145 -5.23 -5.33 -4.84
C VAL A 145 -5.21 -4.01 -4.09
N SER A 146 -6.37 -3.61 -3.58
CA SER A 146 -6.55 -2.34 -2.86
C SER A 146 -6.82 -2.59 -1.38
N PHE A 147 -6.00 -2.00 -0.52
CA PHE A 147 -6.13 -2.06 0.93
C PHE A 147 -6.62 -0.72 1.48
N THR A 148 -7.58 -0.78 2.39
CA THR A 148 -8.04 0.35 3.19
C THR A 148 -7.70 0.07 4.65
N PHE A 149 -7.36 1.10 5.43
CA PHE A 149 -6.90 0.95 6.81
C PHE A 149 -7.29 2.18 7.64
N GLN A 150 -7.33 2.01 8.96
CA GLN A 150 -7.79 3.01 9.92
C GLN A 150 -6.65 3.70 10.65
#